data_AF-A0A963D5S3-F1
#
_entry.id   AF-A0A963D5S3-F1
#
_cell.length_a   1.000
_cell.length_b   1.000
_cell.length_c   1.000
_cell.angle_alpha   90.00
_cell.angle_beta   90.00
_cell.angle_gamma   90.00
#
_symmetry.space_group_name_H-M   'P 1'
#
loop_
_entity.id
_entity.type
_entity.pdbx_description
1 polymer ?
#
loop_
_entity_poly.entity_id
_entity_poly.type
_entity_poly.pdbx_seq_one_letter_code
_entity_poly.pdbx_strand_id
1 'polypeptide(L)' 'MGMDIKTALLEISESGMTDAEIGAAIGAPQSIVTRLRNGTHKTTFWERGQAIVALAERLRSAKQAEPARPELAQ' A
#
# COMPACT_ATOMS: atom_id res chain seq x y z
N MET A 1 15.83 9.65 1.18
CA MET A 1 14.52 10.33 1.22
C MET A 1 13.48 9.23 1.37
N GLY A 2 12.66 9.28 2.43
CA GLY A 2 11.63 8.26 2.68
C GLY A 2 10.53 8.29 1.61
N MET A 3 9.86 7.16 1.41
CA MET A 3 8.75 7.03 0.47
C MET A 3 7.61 7.99 0.85
N ASP A 4 7.11 8.75 -0.14
CA ASP A 4 5.96 9.61 0.04
C ASP A 4 4.67 8.77 0.17
N ILE A 5 3.77 9.17 1.08
CA ILE A 5 2.53 8.42 1.38
C ILE A 5 1.66 8.25 0.13
N LYS A 6 1.62 9.24 -0.77
CA LYS A 6 0.85 9.12 -2.02
C LYS A 6 1.45 8.05 -2.92
N THR A 7 2.79 7.99 -2.99
CA THR A 7 3.50 6.97 -3.79
C THR A 7 3.22 5.58 -3.24
N ALA A 8 3.28 5.41 -1.91
CA ALA A 8 2.94 4.15 -1.26
C ALA A 8 1.50 3.71 -1.58
N LEU A 9 0.52 4.63 -1.49
CA LEU A 9 -0.88 4.34 -1.82
C LEU A 9 -1.09 3.95 -3.29
N LEU A 10 -0.35 4.56 -4.21
CA LEU A 10 -0.39 4.19 -5.62
C LEU A 10 0.16 2.77 -5.83
N GLU A 11 1.32 2.43 -5.26
CA GLU A 11 1.89 1.07 -5.38
C GLU A 11 0.96 -0.02 -4.82
N ILE A 12 0.30 0.26 -3.70
CA ILE A 12 -0.68 -0.66 -3.11
C ILE A 12 -1.89 -0.82 -4.05
N SER A 13 -2.36 0.28 -4.66
CA SER A 13 -3.48 0.25 -5.61
C SER A 13 -3.13 -0.51 -6.89
N GLU A 14 -1.90 -0.36 -7.40
CA GLU A 14 -1.37 -1.12 -8.54
C GLU A 14 -1.27 -2.62 -8.26
N SER A 15 -1.19 -3.01 -6.98
CA SER A 15 -1.25 -4.40 -6.55
C SER A 15 -2.68 -4.97 -6.53
N GLY A 16 -3.68 -4.16 -6.90
CA GLY A 16 -5.10 -4.55 -6.98
C GLY A 16 -5.92 -4.28 -5.72
N MET A 17 -5.32 -3.73 -4.67
CA MET A 17 -6.05 -3.37 -3.45
C MET A 17 -6.88 -2.10 -3.63
N THR A 18 -8.14 -2.16 -3.20
CA THR A 18 -9.05 -1.02 -3.15
C THR A 18 -8.80 -0.16 -1.92
N ASP A 19 -9.22 1.11 -1.94
CA ASP A 19 -9.05 2.01 -0.79
C ASP A 19 -9.75 1.54 0.49
N ALA A 20 -10.81 0.76 0.33
CA ALA A 20 -11.51 0.14 1.45
C ALA A 20 -10.64 -0.91 2.12
N GLU A 21 -9.97 -1.76 1.33
CA GLU A 21 -9.03 -2.77 1.81
C GLU A 21 -7.77 -2.14 2.40
N ILE A 22 -7.23 -1.10 1.77
CA ILE A 22 -6.10 -0.32 2.30
C ILE A 22 -6.49 0.28 3.66
N GLY A 23 -7.66 0.90 3.74
CA GLY A 23 -8.20 1.47 4.97
C GLY A 23 -8.33 0.43 6.07
N ALA A 24 -8.91 -0.74 5.77
CA ALA A 24 -9.02 -1.84 6.70
C ALA A 24 -7.65 -2.33 7.19
N ALA A 25 -6.68 -2.44 6.29
CA ALA A 25 -5.32 -2.90 6.62
C ALA A 25 -4.56 -1.93 7.55
N ILE A 26 -4.82 -0.63 7.46
CA ILE A 26 -4.16 0.41 8.27
C ILE A 26 -5.03 0.93 9.44
N GLY A 27 -6.22 0.38 9.65
CA GLY A 27 -7.15 0.84 10.68
C GLY A 27 -7.70 2.26 10.44
N ALA A 28 -7.93 2.63 9.17
CA ALA A 28 -8.45 3.93 8.78
C ALA A 28 -9.71 3.81 7.91
N PRO A 29 -10.65 4.77 7.98
CA PRO A 29 -11.77 4.82 7.04
C PRO A 29 -11.29 5.02 5.59
N GLN A 30 -11.99 4.39 4.63
CA GLN A 30 -11.75 4.57 3.19
C GLN A 30 -11.64 6.05 2.79
N SER A 31 -12.49 6.91 3.36
CA SER A 31 -12.50 8.35 3.05
C SER A 31 -11.19 9.06 3.40
N ILE A 32 -10.40 8.54 4.36
CA ILE A 32 -9.08 9.06 4.69
C ILE A 32 -8.08 8.64 3.61
N VAL A 33 -8.10 7.37 3.19
CA VAL A 33 -7.24 6.85 2.11
C VAL A 33 -7.47 7.63 0.81
N THR A 34 -8.73 7.83 0.41
CA THR A 34 -9.09 8.61 -0.77
C THR A 34 -8.58 10.05 -0.68
N ARG A 35 -8.71 10.70 0.47
CA ARG A 35 -8.23 12.07 0.69
C ARG A 35 -6.71 12.19 0.66
N LEU A 36 -5.99 11.21 1.20
CA LEU A 36 -4.52 11.15 1.17
C LEU A 36 -4.01 10.98 -0.26
N ARG A 37 -4.60 10.04 -1.01
CA ARG A 37 -4.24 9.79 -2.41
C ARG A 37 -4.53 10.99 -3.33
N ASN A 38 -5.66 11.66 -3.12
CA ASN A 38 -6.01 12.87 -3.86
C ASN A 38 -5.20 14.11 -3.42
N GLY A 39 -4.36 13.99 -2.39
CA GLY A 39 -3.55 15.09 -1.86
C GLY A 39 -4.37 16.18 -1.13
N THR A 40 -5.65 15.93 -0.87
CA THR A 40 -6.54 16.84 -0.13
C THR A 40 -6.15 16.93 1.34
N HIS A 41 -5.69 15.82 1.92
CA HIS A 41 -5.02 15.80 3.22
C HIS A 41 -3.56 15.45 3.02
N LYS A 42 -2.65 16.34 3.44
CA LYS A 42 -1.20 16.11 3.40
C LYS A 42 -0.67 15.46 4.68
N THR A 43 -1.51 15.40 5.71
CA THR A 43 -1.15 14.91 7.04
C THR A 43 -2.18 13.92 7.55
N THR A 44 -1.69 12.79 8.01
CA THR A 44 -2.40 11.78 8.80
C THR A 44 -1.58 11.53 10.06
N PHE A 45 -2.14 10.81 11.03
CA PHE A 45 -1.37 10.39 12.21
C PHE A 45 -0.11 9.63 11.78
N TRP A 46 1.00 9.88 12.48
CA TRP A 46 2.30 9.31 12.12
C TRP A 46 2.24 7.78 12.01
N GLU A 47 1.53 7.12 12.92
CA GLU A 47 1.34 5.66 12.93
C GLU A 47 0.63 5.15 11.68
N ARG A 48 -0.35 5.90 11.15
CA ARG A 48 -1.04 5.55 9.90
C ARG A 48 -0.13 5.74 8.69
N GLY A 49 0.71 6.78 8.69
CA GLY A 49 1.72 6.97 7.65
C GLY A 49 2.70 5.80 7.60
N GLN A 50 3.18 5.35 8.76
CA GLN A 50 4.04 4.17 8.89
C GLN A 50 3.34 2.89 8.41
N ALA A 51 2.08 2.68 8.78
CA ALA A 51 1.30 1.52 8.34
C ALA A 51 1.13 1.46 6.82
N ILE A 52 0.91 2.60 6.15
CA ILE A 52 0.82 2.68 4.70
C ILE A 52 2.15 2.30 4.04
N VAL A 53 3.26 2.84 4.52
CA VAL A 53 4.60 2.53 3.99
C VAL A 53 4.93 1.06 4.19
N ALA A 54 4.69 0.52 5.39
CA ALA A 54 4.92 -0.89 5.70
C ALA A 54 4.06 -1.83 4.83
N LEU A 55 2.82 -1.45 4.52
CA LEU A 55 1.95 -2.21 3.62
C LEU A 55 2.49 -2.21 2.18
N ALA A 56 2.94 -1.06 1.68
CA ALA A 56 3.54 -0.95 0.36
C ALA A 56 4.82 -1.78 0.25
N GLU A 57 5.72 -1.69 1.24
CA GLU A 57 6.93 -2.51 1.30
C GLU A 57 6.62 -4.00 1.32
N ARG A 58 5.63 -4.43 2.11
CA ARG A 58 5.19 -5.82 2.18
C ARG A 58 4.69 -6.32 0.83
N LEU A 59 3.88 -5.55 0.12
CA LEU A 59 3.37 -5.92 -1.21
C LEU A 59 4.50 -5.94 -2.25
N ARG A 60 5.42 -4.98 -2.18
CA ARG A 60 6.60 -4.95 -3.05
C ARG A 60 7.51 -6.16 -2.82
N SER A 61 7.71 -6.58 -1.57
CA SER A 61 8.43 -7.81 -1.24
C SER A 61 7.66 -9.05 -1.68
N ALA A 62 6.34 -9.09 -1.52
CA ALA A 62 5.51 -10.21 -1.98
C ALA A 62 5.54 -10.36 -3.51
N LYS A 63 5.51 -9.25 -4.26
CA LYS A 63 5.63 -9.22 -5.72
C LYS A 63 7.02 -9.70 -6.21
N GLN A 64 8.07 -9.45 -5.43
CA GLN A 64 9.42 -9.97 -5.72
C GLN A 64 9.61 -11.42 -5.25
N ALA A 65 8.81 -11.85 -4.28
CA ALA A 65 8.83 -13.20 -3.72
C ALA A 65 7.83 -14.15 -4.42
N GLU A 66 6.99 -13.67 -5.34
CA GLU A 66 6.26 -14.54 -6.26
C GLU A 66 7.32 -15.28 -7.08
N PRO A 67 7.52 -16.59 -6.82
CA PRO A 67 8.61 -17.31 -7.42
C PRO A 67 8.33 -17.35 -8.92
N ALA A 68 9.39 -17.19 -9.72
CA ALA A 68 9.47 -17.90 -10.97
C ALA A 68 8.97 -19.33 -10.68
N ARG A 69 7.74 -19.66 -11.10
CA ARG A 69 7.24 -21.03 -11.10
C ARG A 69 8.39 -21.83 -11.72
N PRO A 70 9.07 -22.73 -11.00
CA PRO A 70 9.73 -23.78 -11.72
C PRO A 70 8.57 -24.53 -12.38
N GLU A 71 8.47 -24.38 -13.70
CA GLU A 71 7.68 -25.28 -14.53
C GLU A 71 7.92 -26.69 -13.99
N LEU A 72 6.83 -27.38 -13.69
CA LEU A 72 6.83 -28.81 -13.38
C LEU A 72 7.49 -29.54 -14.55
N ALA A 73 8.79 -29.70 -14.48
CA ALA A 73 9.56 -30.56 -15.34
C ALA A 73 9.60 -31.95 -14.69
N GLN A 74 8.62 -32.74 -15.11
CA GLN A 74 8.56 -34.21 -15.15
C GLN A 74 8.17 -34.96 -13.87
#